data_AF-A0A7X9J6G2-F1
#
_entry.id   AF-A0A7X9J6G2-F1
#
_cell.length_a   1.000
_cell.length_b   1.000
_cell.length_c   1.000
_cell.angle_alpha   90.00
_cell.angle_beta   90.00
_cell.angle_gamma   90.00
#
_symmetry.space_group_name_H-M   'P 1'
#
loop_
_entity.id
_entity.type
_entity.pdbx_description
1 polymer ?
#
loop_
_entity_poly.entity_id
_entity_poly.type
_entity_poly.pdbx_seq_one_letter_code
_entity_poly.pdbx_strand_id
1 'polypeptide(L)'
;MTTLQSFLYDITQRSTNEIQLENSRVLAVLISLVLFGTLYDALMGLAERKHYDEGFTSLFVVVGVLATLAGLSALSWPAAVLGLLCFAASGGPMVAGSIWRYVKRREEEQRSERQAAGMAERSPLSPGPGR
;
A
#
# COMPACT_ATOMS: atom_id res chain seq x y z
N MET A 1 0.27 -60.46 0.85
CA MET A 1 -0.84 -59.48 0.75
C MET A 1 -0.70 -58.30 1.71
N THR A 2 0.08 -58.39 2.80
CA THR A 2 0.30 -57.31 3.77
C THR A 2 1.19 -56.16 3.29
N THR A 3 2.16 -56.41 2.41
CA THR A 3 3.12 -55.40 1.90
C THR A 3 2.52 -54.35 0.97
N LEU A 4 1.49 -54.71 0.19
CA LEU A 4 0.79 -53.77 -0.70
C LEU A 4 -0.10 -52.79 0.08
N GLN A 5 -0.73 -53.26 1.16
CA GLN A 5 -1.55 -52.39 2.00
C GLN A 5 -0.71 -51.39 2.81
N SER A 6 0.42 -51.81 3.37
CA SER A 6 1.32 -50.89 4.06
C SER A 6 1.88 -49.81 3.13
N PHE A 7 2.18 -50.17 1.88
CA PHE A 7 2.69 -49.22 0.89
C PHE A 7 1.63 -48.20 0.43
N LEU A 8 0.40 -48.64 0.19
CA LEU A 8 -0.70 -47.73 -0.17
C LEU A 8 -1.09 -46.82 1.00
N TYR A 9 -1.02 -47.32 2.23
CA TYR A 9 -1.25 -46.52 3.44
C TYR A 9 -0.17 -45.45 3.62
N ASP A 10 1.10 -45.81 3.41
CA ASP A 10 2.24 -44.88 3.47
C ASP A 10 2.13 -43.76 2.43
N ILE A 11 1.79 -44.09 1.18
CA ILE A 11 1.56 -43.10 0.11
C ILE A 11 0.42 -42.14 0.48
N THR A 12 -0.69 -42.68 0.97
CA THR A 12 -1.87 -41.88 1.33
C THR A 12 -1.55 -40.94 2.49
N GLN A 13 -0.82 -41.43 3.50
CA GLN A 13 -0.47 -40.64 4.66
C GLN A 13 0.58 -39.56 4.35
N ARG A 14 1.53 -39.87 3.45
CA ARG A 14 2.55 -38.90 3.01
C ARG A 14 1.92 -37.74 2.24
N SER A 15 0.98 -38.04 1.34
CA SER A 15 0.22 -37.02 0.60
C SER A 15 -0.63 -36.13 1.53
N THR A 16 -1.30 -36.71 2.52
CA THR A 16 -2.11 -35.91 3.47
C THR A 16 -1.26 -35.02 4.37
N ASN A 17 -0.09 -35.48 4.81
CA ASN A 17 0.81 -34.67 5.63
C ASN A 17 1.43 -33.50 4.84
N GLU A 18 1.81 -33.71 3.57
CA GLU A 18 2.33 -32.63 2.73
C GLU A 18 1.28 -31.52 2.52
N ILE A 19 0.03 -31.88 2.23
CA ILE A 19 -1.09 -30.93 2.09
C ILE A 19 -1.37 -30.18 3.40
N GLN A 20 -1.35 -30.88 4.54
CA GLN A 20 -1.56 -30.27 5.86
C GLN A 20 -0.46 -29.25 6.20
N LEU A 21 0.80 -29.55 5.85
CA LEU A 21 1.94 -28.67 6.11
C LEU A 21 1.88 -27.40 5.23
N GLU A 22 1.52 -27.55 3.96
CA GLU A 22 1.33 -26.41 3.05
C GLU A 22 0.16 -25.53 3.49
N ASN A 23 -0.99 -26.14 3.84
CA ASN A 23 -2.15 -25.41 4.34
C ASN A 23 -1.84 -24.65 5.64
N SER A 24 -1.07 -25.26 6.56
CA SER A 24 -0.67 -24.61 7.81
C SER A 24 0.25 -23.41 7.57
N ARG A 25 1.18 -23.51 6.60
CA ARG A 25 2.06 -22.39 6.21
C ARG A 25 1.29 -21.26 5.56
N VAL A 26 0.40 -21.56 4.62
CA VAL A 26 -0.48 -20.58 3.96
C VAL A 26 -1.33 -19.85 5.01
N LEU A 27 -1.91 -20.60 5.95
CA LEU A 27 -2.78 -20.04 6.99
C LEU A 27 -2.00 -19.17 7.99
N ALA A 28 -0.78 -19.58 8.37
CA ALA A 28 0.11 -18.77 9.20
C ALA A 28 0.49 -17.44 8.51
N VAL A 29 0.79 -17.48 7.21
CA VAL A 29 1.09 -16.28 6.43
C VAL A 29 -0.14 -15.39 6.31
N LEU A 30 -1.33 -15.93 6.03
CA LEU A 30 -2.57 -15.15 5.98
C LEU A 30 -2.89 -14.46 7.32
N ILE A 31 -2.77 -15.17 8.44
CA ILE A 31 -2.97 -14.58 9.78
C ILE A 31 -1.96 -13.46 10.03
N SER A 32 -0.69 -13.68 9.66
CA SER A 32 0.37 -12.67 9.81
C SER A 32 0.08 -11.42 8.97
N LEU A 33 -0.40 -11.57 7.74
CA LEU A 33 -0.80 -10.45 6.89
C LEU A 33 -2.01 -9.70 7.45
N VAL A 34 -3.02 -10.40 7.96
CA VAL A 34 -4.20 -9.77 8.56
C VAL A 34 -3.82 -8.98 9.83
N LEU A 35 -2.97 -9.55 10.68
CA LEU A 35 -2.43 -8.87 11.86
C LEU A 35 -1.59 -7.65 11.49
N PHE A 36 -0.72 -7.79 10.48
CA PHE A 36 0.07 -6.67 10.00
C PHE A 36 -0.81 -5.57 9.42
N GLY A 37 -1.81 -5.91 8.59
CA GLY A 37 -2.74 -4.96 8.00
C GLY A 37 -3.55 -4.18 9.05
N THR A 38 -4.07 -4.87 10.05
CA THR A 38 -4.81 -4.24 11.16
C THR A 38 -3.94 -3.36 12.05
N LEU A 39 -2.70 -3.79 12.34
CA LEU A 39 -1.74 -2.97 13.09
C LEU A 39 -1.32 -1.73 12.29
N TYR A 40 -1.13 -1.89 10.98
CA TYR A 40 -0.74 -0.82 10.08
C TYR A 40 -1.84 0.23 9.93
N ASP A 41 -3.09 -0.20 9.77
CA ASP A 41 -4.26 0.68 9.75
C ASP A 41 -4.38 1.48 11.05
N ALA A 42 -4.17 0.85 12.21
CA ALA A 42 -4.16 1.52 13.51
C ALA A 42 -3.00 2.53 13.66
N LEU A 43 -1.80 2.19 13.19
CA LEU A 43 -0.66 3.11 13.15
C LEU A 43 -0.95 4.31 12.23
N MET A 44 -1.63 4.06 11.11
CA MET A 44 -1.95 5.10 10.14
C MET A 44 -3.05 6.03 10.65
N GLY A 45 -4.08 5.50 11.31
CA GLY A 45 -5.08 6.30 12.01
C GLY A 45 -4.51 7.15 13.16
N LEU A 46 -3.32 6.81 13.67
CA LEU A 46 -2.55 7.66 14.59
C LEU A 46 -1.73 8.73 13.85
N ALA A 47 -1.20 8.43 12.66
CA ALA A 47 -0.43 9.35 11.84
C ALA A 47 -1.30 10.44 11.21
N GLU A 48 -2.52 10.10 10.78
CA GLU A 48 -3.49 11.05 10.20
C GLU A 48 -3.87 12.18 11.17
N ARG A 49 -3.87 11.89 12.48
CA ARG A 49 -4.14 12.90 13.53
C ARG A 49 -3.10 14.03 13.58
N LYS A 50 -1.98 13.91 12.86
CA LYS A 50 -0.91 14.90 12.78
C LYS A 50 -0.86 15.71 11.47
N HIS A 51 -1.84 15.59 10.57
CA HIS A 51 -1.90 16.36 9.30
C HIS A 51 -0.66 16.19 8.37
N TYR A 52 -0.01 15.02 8.37
CA TYR A 52 1.12 14.73 7.48
C TYR A 52 0.68 14.10 6.13
N ASP A 53 -0.62 14.07 5.84
CA ASP A 53 -1.21 13.11 4.88
C ASP A 53 -1.20 13.52 3.42
N GLU A 54 -0.88 14.77 3.08
CA GLU A 54 -1.03 15.23 1.70
C GLU A 54 0.00 14.62 0.73
N GLY A 55 1.10 14.01 1.20
CA GLY A 55 2.18 13.51 0.33
C GLY A 55 2.60 12.05 0.50
N PHE A 56 2.22 11.39 1.60
CA PHE A 56 2.83 10.10 1.98
C PHE A 56 1.99 8.86 1.65
N THR A 57 0.76 9.00 1.16
CA THR A 57 -0.14 7.87 0.84
C THR A 57 0.52 6.83 -0.08
N SER A 58 1.34 7.26 -1.04
CA SER A 58 2.08 6.37 -1.93
C SER A 58 3.16 5.57 -1.22
N LEU A 59 3.85 6.17 -0.24
CA LEU A 59 4.84 5.49 0.61
C LEU A 59 4.18 4.42 1.47
N PHE A 60 2.96 4.67 1.95
CA PHE A 60 2.23 3.69 2.73
C PHE A 60 1.80 2.47 1.91
N VAL A 61 1.42 2.67 0.64
CA VAL A 61 1.14 1.55 -0.27
C VAL A 61 2.40 0.72 -0.52
N VAL A 62 3.55 1.36 -0.75
CA VAL A 62 4.83 0.66 -0.98
C VAL A 62 5.21 -0.20 0.23
N VAL A 63 5.04 0.29 1.46
CA VAL A 63 5.33 -0.48 2.67
C VAL A 63 4.41 -1.71 2.80
N GLY A 64 3.11 -1.57 2.53
CA GLY A 64 2.18 -2.71 2.54
C GLY A 64 2.52 -3.78 1.49
N VAL A 65 2.98 -3.35 0.31
CA VAL A 65 3.43 -4.26 -0.76
C VAL A 65 4.69 -5.00 -0.37
N LEU A 66 5.66 -4.31 0.24
CA LEU A 66 6.88 -4.93 0.74
C LEU A 66 6.58 -5.98 1.82
N ALA A 67 5.66 -5.70 2.73
CA ALA A 67 5.22 -6.67 3.74
C ALA A 67 4.54 -7.90 3.11
N THR A 68 3.69 -7.68 2.11
CA THR A 68 3.01 -8.75 1.35
C THR A 68 4.02 -9.62 0.62
N LEU A 69 5.02 -9.01 -0.03
CA LEU A 69 6.09 -9.72 -0.74
C LEU A 69 7.03 -10.47 0.21
N ALA A 70 7.30 -9.92 1.39
CA ALA A 70 8.07 -10.62 2.43
C ALA A 70 7.35 -11.92 2.85
N GLY A 71 6.04 -11.87 3.09
CA GLY A 71 5.24 -13.07 3.35
C GLY A 71 5.24 -14.07 2.19
N LEU A 72 5.11 -13.58 0.96
CA LEU A 72 5.14 -14.42 -0.25
C LEU A 72 6.51 -15.07 -0.47
N SER A 73 7.60 -14.37 -0.15
CA SER A 73 8.97 -14.88 -0.28
C SER A 73 9.27 -16.03 0.68
N ALA A 74 8.61 -16.07 1.84
CA ALA A 74 8.70 -17.17 2.79
C ALA A 74 7.99 -18.45 2.30
N LEU A 75 7.05 -18.32 1.36
CA LEU A 75 6.36 -19.45 0.74
C LEU A 75 7.06 -19.91 -0.54
N SER A 76 7.35 -18.98 -1.45
CA SER A 76 7.92 -19.26 -2.76
C SER A 76 8.57 -18.03 -3.35
N TRP A 77 9.90 -18.08 -3.52
CA TRP A 77 10.68 -17.00 -4.12
C TRP A 77 10.21 -16.62 -5.55
N PRO A 78 9.91 -17.58 -6.45
CA PRO A 78 9.35 -17.26 -7.77
C PRO A 78 8.00 -16.54 -7.71
N ALA A 79 7.13 -16.93 -6.78
CA ALA A 79 5.82 -16.30 -6.61
C ALA A 79 5.96 -14.86 -6.12
N ALA A 80 6.91 -14.59 -5.22
CA ALA A 80 7.22 -13.23 -4.76
C ALA A 80 7.67 -12.31 -5.90
N VAL A 81 8.57 -12.78 -6.78
CA VAL A 81 9.04 -11.98 -7.92
C VAL A 81 7.91 -11.70 -8.92
N LEU A 82 7.06 -12.68 -9.22
CA LEU A 82 5.88 -12.49 -10.07
C LEU A 82 4.87 -11.51 -9.45
N GLY A 83 4.63 -11.65 -8.13
CA GLY A 83 3.80 -10.73 -7.38
C GLY A 83 4.32 -9.29 -7.44
N LEU A 84 5.63 -9.09 -7.26
CA LEU A 84 6.27 -7.77 -7.35
C LEU A 84 6.09 -7.16 -8.75
N LEU A 85 6.30 -7.95 -9.80
CA LEU A 85 6.16 -7.48 -11.19
C LEU A 85 4.71 -7.10 -11.52
N CYS A 86 3.73 -7.93 -11.12
CA CYS A 86 2.32 -7.61 -11.29
C CYS A 86 1.93 -6.34 -10.51
N PHE A 87 2.44 -6.19 -9.30
CA PHE A 87 2.16 -5.02 -8.47
C PHE A 87 2.81 -3.75 -9.03
N ALA A 88 4.04 -3.82 -9.52
CA ALA A 88 4.72 -2.71 -10.17
C ALA A 88 4.02 -2.30 -11.47
N ALA A 89 3.60 -3.27 -12.29
CA ALA A 89 2.90 -3.03 -13.55
C ALA A 89 1.52 -2.39 -13.34
N SER A 90 0.76 -2.81 -12.33
CA SER A 90 -0.57 -2.25 -12.04
C SER A 90 -0.53 -0.98 -11.17
N GLY A 91 0.36 -0.92 -10.18
CA GLY A 91 0.45 0.16 -9.20
C GLY A 91 1.24 1.39 -9.69
N GLY A 92 2.22 1.19 -10.58
CA GLY A 92 3.02 2.28 -11.15
C GLY A 92 2.17 3.40 -11.80
N PRO A 93 1.21 3.09 -12.68
CA PRO A 93 0.30 4.08 -13.27
C PRO A 93 -0.54 4.83 -12.23
N MET A 94 -0.95 4.15 -11.15
CA MET A 94 -1.80 4.73 -10.11
C MET A 94 -1.04 5.73 -9.24
N VAL A 95 0.20 5.39 -8.86
CA VAL A 95 1.10 6.30 -8.12
C VAL A 95 1.50 7.48 -9.00
N ALA A 96 1.90 7.24 -10.25
CA ALA A 96 2.24 8.31 -11.18
C ALA A 96 1.07 9.28 -11.42
N GLY A 97 -0.15 8.75 -11.59
CA GLY A 97 -1.35 9.55 -11.75
C GLY A 97 -1.75 10.34 -10.48
N SER A 98 -1.39 9.83 -9.30
CA SER A 98 -1.59 10.57 -8.03
C SER A 98 -0.61 11.73 -7.90
N ILE A 99 0.68 11.51 -8.20
CA ILE A 99 1.73 12.54 -8.16
C ILE A 99 1.43 13.64 -9.18
N TRP A 100 1.04 13.27 -10.40
CA TRP A 100 0.74 14.25 -11.44
C TRP A 100 -0.46 15.13 -11.07
N ARG A 101 -1.51 14.55 -10.48
CA ARG A 101 -2.66 15.31 -9.98
C ARG A 101 -2.30 16.19 -8.78
N TYR A 102 -1.43 15.71 -7.90
CA TYR A 102 -0.96 16.47 -6.74
C TYR A 102 -0.17 17.72 -7.16
N VAL A 103 0.81 17.55 -8.05
CA VAL A 103 1.64 18.65 -8.56
C VAL A 103 0.77 19.69 -9.28
N LYS A 104 -0.17 19.22 -10.12
CA LYS A 104 -1.09 20.13 -10.83
C LYS A 104 -1.96 20.96 -9.88
N ARG A 105 -2.45 20.36 -8.78
CA ARG A 105 -3.28 21.08 -7.79
C ARG A 105 -2.49 22.16 -7.05
N ARG A 106 -1.23 21.88 -6.72
CA ARG A 106 -0.32 22.85 -6.07
C ARG A 106 -0.01 24.04 -6.97
N GLU A 107 0.13 23.83 -8.28
CA GLU A 107 0.33 24.93 -9.23
C GLU A 107 -0.89 25.84 -9.33
N GLU A 108 -2.09 25.27 -9.28
CA GLU A 108 -3.35 26.04 -9.29
C GLU A 108 -3.55 26.86 -8.01
N GLU A 109 -3.22 26.28 -6.84
CA GLU A 109 -3.21 26.97 -5.53
C GLU A 109 -2.22 28.15 -5.50
N GLN A 110 -0.97 27.95 -5.92
CA GLN A 110 0.01 29.04 -5.94
C GLN A 110 -0.36 30.16 -6.92
N ARG A 111 -1.05 29.81 -8.02
CA ARG A 111 -1.45 30.80 -9.01
C ARG A 111 -2.61 31.67 -8.52
N SER A 112 -3.55 31.10 -7.78
CA SER A 112 -4.66 31.86 -7.19
C SER A 112 -4.17 32.79 -6.07
N GLU A 113 -3.23 32.34 -5.24
CA GLU A 113 -2.59 33.18 -4.21
C GLU A 113 -1.82 34.37 -4.80
N ARG A 114 -1.03 34.14 -5.86
CA ARG A 114 -0.30 35.23 -6.55
C ARG A 114 -1.24 36.24 -7.21
N GLN A 115 -2.36 35.78 -7.76
CA GLN A 115 -3.38 36.66 -8.33
C GLN A 115 -4.09 37.48 -7.25
N ALA A 116 -4.42 36.87 -6.11
CA ALA A 116 -5.00 37.58 -4.97
C ALA A 116 -4.05 38.64 -4.39
N ALA A 117 -2.76 38.32 -4.25
CA ALA A 117 -1.73 39.27 -3.80
C ALA A 117 -1.56 40.45 -4.77
N GLY A 118 -1.51 40.18 -6.08
CA GLY A 118 -1.41 41.23 -7.10
C GLY A 118 -2.67 42.11 -7.23
N MET A 119 -3.84 41.60 -6.82
CA MET A 119 -5.09 42.37 -6.80
C MET A 119 -5.22 43.25 -5.55
N ALA A 120 -4.67 42.82 -4.41
CA ALA A 120 -4.61 43.62 -3.19
C ALA A 120 -3.69 44.85 -3.33
N GLU A 121 -2.57 44.71 -4.04
CA GLU A 121 -1.62 45.82 -4.29
C GLU A 121 -2.21 46.91 -5.22
N ARG A 122 -3.17 46.54 -6.08
CA ARG A 122 -3.87 47.47 -7.00
C ARG A 122 -5.10 48.15 -6.40
N SER A 123 -5.42 47.89 -5.15
CA SER A 123 -6.47 48.60 -4.42
C SER A 123 -5.81 49.60 -3.47
N PRO A 124 -5.24 50.72 -3.96
CA PRO A 124 -4.82 51.78 -3.07
C PRO A 124 -6.07 52.27 -2.35
N LEU A 125 -6.03 52.18 -1.02
CA LEU A 125 -6.97 52.81 -0.11
C LEU A 125 -7.42 54.14 -0.68
N SER A 126 -8.65 54.19 -1.19
CA SER A 126 -9.31 55.45 -1.52
C SER A 126 -9.31 56.26 -0.22
N PRO A 127 -8.58 57.39 -0.14
CA PRO A 127 -8.64 58.23 1.04
C PRO A 127 -10.09 58.67 1.15
N GLY A 128 -10.75 58.25 2.24
CA GLY A 128 -12.14 58.61 2.50
C GLY A 128 -12.34 60.13 2.35
N PRO A 129 -13.52 60.57 1.89
CA PRO A 129 -13.74 61.96 1.54
C PRO A 129 -13.42 62.84 2.75
N GLY A 130 -12.39 63.68 2.58
CA GLY A 130 -11.94 64.63 3.58
C GLY A 130 -13.12 65.48 4.04
N ARG A 131 -13.30 65.55 5.35
CA ARG A 131 -14.20 66.50 6.00
C ARG A 131 -13.56 67.86 6.09
#